data_AF-W7DH04-F1
#
_entry.id   AF-W7DH04-F1
#
_cell.length_a   1.000
_cell.length_b   1.000
_cell.length_c   1.000
_cell.angle_alpha   90.00
_cell.angle_beta   90.00
_cell.angle_gamma   90.00
#
_symmetry.space_group_name_H-M   'P 1'
#
loop_
_entity.id
_entity.type
_entity.pdbx_description
1 polymer ?
#
loop_
_entity_poly.entity_id
_entity_poly.type
_entity_poly.pdbx_seq_one_letter_code
_entity_poly.pdbx_strand_id
1 'polypeptide(L)'
;MKANDWWKQSVVYQIYPKSFNDSNGDGIGDIQGIIEKLDYLNKLGIDVIWLSPIYDSPQDDNGYDIRDYRKIFFAVWGHGNI
;
A
#
# COMPACT_ATOMS: atom_id res chain seq x y z
N MET A 1 -11.89 -29.53 -13.78
CA MET A 1 -10.58 -28.84 -13.70
C MET A 1 -10.49 -28.27 -12.30
N LYS A 2 -9.43 -28.55 -11.53
CA LYS A 2 -9.23 -27.84 -10.25
C LYS A 2 -9.08 -26.34 -10.57
N ALA A 3 -9.69 -25.48 -9.76
CA ALA A 3 -9.39 -24.06 -9.83
C ALA A 3 -7.87 -23.89 -9.83
N ASN A 4 -7.33 -23.17 -10.81
CA ASN A 4 -5.92 -22.88 -10.84
C ASN A 4 -5.63 -22.06 -9.57
N ASP A 5 -4.78 -22.58 -8.69
CA ASP A 5 -4.33 -21.86 -7.48
C ASP A 5 -3.46 -20.67 -7.94
N TRP A 6 -4.11 -19.58 -8.36
CA TRP A 6 -3.48 -18.44 -9.04
C TRP A 6 -2.25 -17.90 -8.29
N TRP A 7 -2.32 -17.87 -6.96
CA TRP A 7 -1.27 -17.38 -6.07
C TRP A 7 0.03 -18.20 -6.15
N LYS A 8 -0.01 -19.46 -6.59
CA LYS A 8 1.21 -20.28 -6.79
C LYS A 8 2.03 -19.85 -8.00
N GLN A 9 1.42 -19.09 -8.92
CA GLN A 9 2.05 -18.63 -10.15
C GLN A 9 2.30 -17.12 -10.13
N SER A 10 1.90 -16.42 -9.07
CA SER A 10 2.01 -14.96 -8.98
C SER A 10 3.38 -14.50 -8.51
N VAL A 11 3.81 -13.36 -9.05
CA VAL A 11 4.92 -12.56 -8.48
C VAL A 11 4.35 -11.50 -7.54
N VAL A 12 4.72 -11.59 -6.26
CA VAL A 12 4.28 -10.65 -5.22
C VAL A 12 5.33 -9.54 -5.06
N TYR A 13 4.87 -8.30 -5.07
CA TYR A 13 5.68 -7.13 -4.74
C TYR A 13 5.17 -6.50 -3.44
N GLN A 14 6.00 -6.52 -2.41
CA GLN A 14 5.66 -5.91 -1.14
C GLN A 14 6.02 -4.43 -1.16
N ILE A 15 5.06 -3.57 -0.88
CA ILE A 15 5.26 -2.12 -0.76
C ILE A 15 5.22 -1.74 0.73
N TYR A 16 6.18 -0.89 1.12
CA TYR A 16 6.14 -0.15 2.37
C TYR A 16 5.65 1.28 2.08
N PRO A 17 4.35 1.59 2.31
CA PRO A 17 3.70 2.77 1.74
C PRO A 17 4.41 4.09 2.06
N LYS A 18 4.79 4.29 3.32
CA LYS A 18 5.45 5.50 3.83
C LYS A 18 6.76 5.85 3.12
N SER A 19 7.40 4.92 2.41
CA SER A 19 8.69 5.14 1.76
C SER A 19 8.69 4.86 0.26
N PHE A 20 7.52 4.63 -0.33
CA PHE A 20 7.44 4.24 -1.74
C PHE A 20 7.39 5.44 -2.68
N ASN A 21 6.36 6.29 -2.56
CA ASN A 21 6.21 7.50 -3.38
C ASN A 21 5.32 8.49 -2.64
N ASP A 22 5.84 9.68 -2.38
CA ASP A 22 5.12 10.84 -1.82
C ASP A 22 4.60 11.67 -3.00
N SER A 23 3.27 11.83 -3.09
CA SER A 23 2.61 12.55 -4.17
C SER A 23 2.25 14.01 -3.81
N ASN A 24 2.29 14.36 -2.53
CA ASN A 24 1.80 15.66 -2.03
C ASN A 24 2.91 16.55 -1.44
N GLY A 25 4.12 16.01 -1.24
CA GLY A 25 5.30 16.71 -0.74
C GLY A 25 5.38 16.83 0.78
N ASP A 26 4.60 16.06 1.54
CA ASP A 26 4.62 16.07 3.01
C ASP A 26 5.77 15.23 3.63
N GLY A 27 6.52 14.51 2.79
CA GLY A 27 7.65 13.67 3.17
C GLY A 27 7.29 12.22 3.49
N ILE A 28 6.02 11.82 3.36
CA ILE A 28 5.53 10.48 3.62
C ILE A 28 4.88 9.92 2.35
N GLY A 29 5.25 8.70 1.98
CA GLY A 29 4.59 8.02 0.85
C GLY A 29 3.12 7.71 1.13
N ASP A 30 2.29 7.85 0.09
CA ASP A 30 0.84 7.83 0.19
C ASP A 30 0.20 6.93 -0.89
N ILE A 31 -1.11 6.68 -0.75
CA ILE A 31 -1.86 5.80 -1.68
C ILE A 31 -1.91 6.40 -3.09
N GLN A 32 -2.00 7.72 -3.23
CA GLN A 32 -2.02 8.37 -4.53
C GLN A 32 -0.67 8.19 -5.24
N GLY A 33 0.43 8.27 -4.50
CA GLY A 33 1.77 7.97 -4.97
C GLY A 33 1.94 6.51 -5.40
N ILE A 34 1.28 5.55 -4.73
CA ILE A 34 1.24 4.15 -5.20
C ILE A 34 0.49 4.04 -6.53
N ILE A 35 -0.66 4.72 -6.66
CA ILE A 35 -1.48 4.74 -7.88
C ILE A 35 -0.67 5.26 -9.08
N GLU A 36 0.09 6.34 -8.90
CA GLU A 36 0.96 6.92 -9.93
C GLU A 36 2.04 5.96 -10.47
N LYS A 37 2.42 4.93 -9.70
CA LYS A 37 3.44 3.95 -10.09
C LYS A 37 2.86 2.62 -10.55
N LEU A 38 1.54 2.47 -10.68
CA LEU A 38 0.92 1.23 -11.17
C LEU A 38 1.44 0.82 -12.56
N ASP A 39 1.69 1.78 -13.45
CA ASP A 39 2.27 1.50 -14.77
C ASP A 39 3.70 0.94 -14.68
N TYR A 40 4.50 1.45 -13.73
CA TYR A 40 5.83 0.90 -13.44
C TYR A 40 5.75 -0.54 -12.93
N LEU A 41 4.84 -0.80 -11.99
CA LEU A 41 4.64 -2.13 -11.41
C LEU A 41 4.13 -3.13 -12.45
N ASN A 42 3.19 -2.70 -13.30
CA ASN A 42 2.71 -3.50 -14.42
C ASN A 42 3.84 -3.82 -15.41
N LYS A 43 4.66 -2.81 -15.77
CA LYS A 43 5.83 -3.02 -16.64
C LYS A 43 6.87 -3.97 -16.04
N LEU A 44 7.02 -3.98 -14.71
CA LEU A 44 7.87 -4.94 -14.01
C LEU A 44 7.33 -6.38 -14.11
N GLY A 45 6.04 -6.55 -14.37
CA GLY A 45 5.39 -7.85 -14.56
C GLY A 45 4.91 -8.50 -13.26
N ILE A 46 4.57 -7.70 -12.24
CA ILE A 46 4.03 -8.23 -10.99
C ILE A 46 2.52 -8.50 -11.12
N ASP A 47 2.02 -9.48 -10.37
CA ASP A 47 0.58 -9.82 -10.37
C ASP A 47 -0.12 -9.34 -9.09
N VAL A 48 0.63 -9.22 -7.98
CA VAL A 48 0.10 -8.95 -6.65
C VAL A 48 0.90 -7.86 -5.96
N ILE A 49 0.19 -6.88 -5.42
CA ILE A 49 0.75 -5.90 -4.50
C ILE A 49 0.39 -6.34 -3.07
N TRP A 50 1.42 -6.55 -2.25
CA TRP A 50 1.25 -6.74 -0.81
C TRP A 50 1.60 -5.43 -0.09
N LEU A 51 0.59 -4.75 0.44
CA LEU A 51 0.82 -3.51 1.21
C LEU A 51 1.15 -3.86 2.66
N SER A 52 2.22 -3.24 3.18
CA SER A 52 2.39 -3.07 4.63
C SER A 52 1.24 -2.22 5.19
N PRO A 53 1.00 -2.21 6.52
CA PRO A 53 -0.20 -1.60 7.09
C PRO A 53 -0.43 -0.14 6.69
N ILE A 54 -1.69 0.18 6.37
CA ILE A 54 -2.18 1.53 6.05
C ILE A 54 -3.32 1.97 6.99
N TYR A 55 -3.64 1.16 8.00
CA TYR A 55 -4.75 1.43 8.92
C TYR A 55 -4.38 2.49 9.94
N ASP A 56 -5.40 3.11 10.53
CA ASP A 56 -5.23 4.08 11.61
C ASP A 56 -4.48 3.46 12.79
N SER A 57 -3.41 4.13 13.21
CA SER A 57 -2.43 3.64 14.18
C SER A 57 -1.72 4.82 14.87
N PRO A 58 -1.27 4.69 16.13
CA PRO A 58 -0.38 5.66 16.75
C PRO A 58 1.03 5.65 16.14
N GLN A 59 1.36 4.65 15.32
CA GLN A 59 2.61 4.49 14.57
C GLN A 59 3.83 4.13 15.44
N ASP A 60 3.63 3.55 16.61
CA ASP A 60 4.70 3.09 17.50
C ASP A 60 5.48 1.93 16.86
N ASP A 61 4.81 1.12 16.01
CA ASP A 61 5.42 0.10 15.15
C ASP A 61 4.99 0.28 13.69
N ASN A 62 5.03 1.53 13.23
CA ASN A 62 4.79 1.90 11.83
C ASN A 62 3.49 1.36 11.21
N GLY A 63 2.43 1.15 12.01
CA GLY A 63 1.11 0.75 11.53
C GLY A 63 0.74 -0.69 11.86
N TYR A 64 1.65 -1.51 12.40
CA TYR A 64 1.31 -2.85 12.90
C TYR A 64 0.54 -2.78 14.24
N ASP A 65 0.71 -1.69 14.98
CA ASP A 65 -0.02 -1.29 16.19
C ASP A 65 -1.35 -0.61 15.83
N ILE A 66 -2.35 -1.38 15.42
CA ILE A 66 -3.60 -0.83 14.86
C ILE A 66 -4.53 -0.25 15.94
N ARG A 67 -4.98 1.01 15.73
CA ARG A 67 -6.00 1.67 16.55
C ARG A 67 -7.42 1.42 16.02
N ASP A 68 -7.60 1.48 14.71
CA ASP A 68 -8.89 1.19 14.06
C ASP A 68 -8.69 0.47 12.72
N TYR A 69 -9.08 -0.81 12.70
CA TYR A 69 -8.97 -1.71 11.54
C TYR A 69 -9.83 -1.30 10.32
N ARG A 70 -10.75 -0.35 10.48
CA ARG A 70 -11.67 0.10 9.42
C ARG A 70 -11.38 1.52 8.95
N LYS A 71 -10.40 2.20 9.55
CA LYS A 71 -10.00 3.56 9.20
C LYS A 71 -8.59 3.54 8.60
N ILE A 72 -8.36 4.39 7.59
CA ILE A 72 -7.04 4.57 7.00
C ILE A 72 -6.26 5.64 7.79
N PHE A 73 -4.95 5.43 7.95
CA PHE A 73 -4.08 6.41 8.58
C PHE A 73 -3.99 7.69 7.75
N PHE A 74 -4.25 8.83 8.39
CA PHE A 74 -4.43 10.11 7.71
C PHE A 74 -3.26 10.50 6.80
N ALA A 75 -2.01 10.31 7.24
CA ALA A 75 -0.84 10.71 6.45
C ALA A 75 -0.67 9.86 5.18
N VAL A 76 -1.03 8.57 5.22
CA VAL A 76 -0.90 7.68 4.04
C VAL A 76 -2.09 7.84 3.08
N TRP A 77 -3.16 8.51 3.51
CA TRP A 77 -4.34 8.78 2.67
C TRP A 77 -4.12 9.93 1.68
N GLY A 78 -3.17 10.84 1.91
CA GLY A 78 -2.83 11.91 0.96
C GLY A 78 -3.81 13.09 0.91
N HIS A 79 -4.52 13.39 2.01
CA HIS A 79 -5.54 14.45 2.14
C HIS A 79 -6.80 14.26 1.27
N GLY A 80 -7.79 13.54 1.81
CA GLY A 80 -9.17 13.52 1.32
C GLY A 80 -10.12 13.29 2.48
N ASN A 81 -10.84 14.32 2.90
CA ASN A 81 -11.86 14.21 3.95
C ASN A 81 -13.02 13.33 3.46
N ILE A 82 -13.28 12.23 4.17
CA ILE A 82 -14.59 11.57 4.27
C ILE A 82 -14.86 11.27 5.74
#